data_AF-A0A3M1GH11-F1
#
_entry.id   AF-A0A3M1GH11-F1
#
_cell.length_a   1.000
_cell.length_b   1.000
_cell.length_c   1.000
_cell.angle_alpha   90.00
_cell.angle_beta   90.00
_cell.angle_gamma   90.00
#
_symmetry.space_group_name_H-M   'P 1'
#
loop_
_entity.id
_entity.type
_entity.pdbx_description
1 polymer ?
#
loop_
_entity_poly.entity_id
_entity_poly.type
_entity_poly.pdbx_seq_one_letter_code
_entity_poly.pdbx_strand_id
1 'polypeptide(L)'
;MVDLEALKRQVKLNCNISDARYWGFYSICGLLMRLRSLYRSEKGMKPWESIPMEDIGPWIEEREALWRELETEDFKPIELMGEVFNPFSFDSINAIIEGEGLIYGSGYGVHRKPTFFLAELDHKEEILDFIVYYLGREHCRDLFCSPAMLQGRCIFLRRETALGFLWERLMEVQGRSYIKLQILGLEPEELKNPLSEATTKTLEALADKLAKLLLLHEIGEVKEDDAPDEWLRLIAKETDRKEELYLRAVKDIIADTSEPGPLKRAIEDEDTQLLCLYILSLDPMRRELFPEVIDFYKKDPFNPDWDAIKKKKKKVYDRFKSIYMKKLRG
;
A
#
# COMPACT_ATOMS: atom_id res chain seq x y z
N MET A 1 7.08 -15.54 -26.92
CA MET A 1 6.35 -14.27 -26.73
C MET A 1 5.05 -14.61 -26.04
N VAL A 2 4.89 -14.07 -24.85
CA VAL A 2 3.72 -14.28 -24.00
C VAL A 2 2.51 -13.56 -24.61
N ASP A 3 1.36 -14.24 -24.68
CA ASP A 3 0.08 -13.60 -25.00
C ASP A 3 -0.42 -12.84 -23.77
N LEU A 4 -0.15 -11.54 -23.73
CA LEU A 4 -0.50 -10.66 -22.62
C LEU A 4 -2.01 -10.60 -22.37
N GLU A 5 -2.85 -10.58 -23.40
CA GLU A 5 -4.30 -10.49 -23.23
C GLU A 5 -4.89 -11.83 -22.76
N ALA A 6 -4.32 -12.97 -23.17
CA ALA A 6 -4.66 -14.24 -22.57
C ALA A 6 -4.25 -14.30 -21.09
N LEU A 7 -3.03 -13.91 -20.74
CA LEU A 7 -2.56 -13.92 -19.34
C LEU A 7 -3.38 -12.97 -18.46
N LYS A 8 -3.61 -11.74 -18.90
CA LYS A 8 -4.44 -10.75 -18.19
C LYS A 8 -5.84 -11.29 -17.90
N ARG A 9 -6.50 -11.94 -18.87
CA ARG A 9 -7.84 -12.54 -18.66
C ARG A 9 -7.81 -13.62 -17.57
N GLN A 10 -6.80 -14.48 -17.58
CA GLN A 10 -6.66 -15.56 -16.59
C GLN A 10 -6.38 -15.01 -15.18
N VAL A 11 -5.47 -14.04 -15.06
CA VAL A 11 -5.20 -13.37 -13.78
C VAL A 11 -6.44 -12.64 -13.28
N LYS A 12 -7.12 -11.89 -14.16
CA LYS A 12 -8.32 -11.13 -13.80
C LYS A 12 -9.48 -12.04 -13.38
N LEU A 13 -9.61 -13.24 -13.95
CA LEU A 13 -10.58 -14.22 -13.48
C LEU A 13 -10.33 -14.58 -12.01
N ASN A 14 -9.08 -14.87 -11.64
CA ASN A 14 -8.72 -15.15 -10.24
C ASN A 14 -8.88 -13.93 -9.32
N CYS A 15 -8.62 -12.71 -9.81
CA CYS A 15 -8.97 -11.48 -9.09
C CYS A 15 -10.48 -11.43 -8.77
N ASN A 16 -11.32 -11.69 -9.77
CA ASN A 16 -12.78 -11.64 -9.62
C ASN A 16 -13.31 -12.76 -8.71
N ILE A 17 -12.78 -13.98 -8.79
CA ILE A 17 -13.12 -15.08 -7.88
C ILE A 17 -12.76 -14.70 -6.44
N SER A 18 -11.58 -14.10 -6.23
CA SER A 18 -11.19 -13.61 -4.91
C SER A 18 -12.14 -12.53 -4.40
N ASP A 19 -12.43 -11.51 -5.21
CA ASP A 19 -13.33 -10.45 -4.78
C ASP A 19 -14.75 -10.96 -4.49
N ALA A 20 -15.27 -11.87 -5.31
CA ALA A 20 -16.57 -12.51 -5.10
C ALA A 20 -16.66 -13.26 -3.75
N ARG A 21 -15.59 -13.94 -3.34
CA ARG A 21 -15.53 -14.69 -2.07
C ARG A 21 -15.31 -13.80 -0.84
N TYR A 22 -14.72 -12.61 -1.01
CA TYR A 22 -14.17 -11.84 0.11
C TYR A 22 -14.62 -10.37 0.18
N TRP A 23 -15.51 -9.89 -0.70
CA TRP A 23 -16.01 -8.51 -0.66
C TRP A 23 -16.67 -8.14 0.68
N GLY A 24 -17.27 -9.12 1.37
CA GLY A 24 -17.93 -8.95 2.67
C GLY A 24 -17.00 -8.57 3.82
N PHE A 25 -15.67 -8.59 3.63
CA PHE A 25 -14.70 -8.12 4.61
C PHE A 25 -14.64 -6.59 4.73
N TYR A 26 -15.20 -5.87 3.75
CA TYR A 26 -15.17 -4.41 3.73
C TYR A 26 -16.48 -3.83 4.30
N SER A 27 -16.38 -2.70 4.99
CA SER A 27 -17.57 -1.88 5.24
C SER A 27 -18.13 -1.36 3.91
N ILE A 28 -19.41 -1.01 3.87
CA ILE A 28 -20.06 -0.49 2.65
C ILE A 28 -19.28 0.70 2.06
N CYS A 29 -18.92 1.69 2.89
CA CYS A 29 -18.12 2.83 2.44
C CYS A 29 -16.73 2.38 1.94
N GLY A 30 -16.09 1.43 2.63
CA GLY A 30 -14.79 0.89 2.24
C GLY A 30 -14.83 0.11 0.93
N LEU A 31 -15.91 -0.61 0.66
CA LEU A 31 -16.15 -1.33 -0.60
C LEU A 31 -16.35 -0.33 -1.75
N LEU A 32 -17.20 0.69 -1.56
CA LEU A 32 -17.45 1.71 -2.59
C LEU A 32 -16.17 2.46 -2.99
N MET A 33 -15.31 2.81 -2.02
CA MET A 33 -14.02 3.42 -2.31
C MET A 33 -13.12 2.50 -3.15
N ARG A 34 -13.07 1.20 -2.84
CA ARG A 34 -12.28 0.20 -3.58
C ARG A 34 -12.84 -0.05 -4.98
N LEU A 35 -14.16 -0.11 -5.14
CA LEU A 35 -14.81 -0.21 -6.45
C LEU A 35 -14.47 0.99 -7.33
N ARG A 36 -14.50 2.22 -6.79
CA ARG A 36 -14.08 3.43 -7.53
C ARG A 36 -12.60 3.39 -7.90
N SER A 37 -11.74 2.88 -7.03
CA SER A 37 -10.31 2.71 -7.32
C SER A 37 -10.08 1.66 -8.41
N LEU A 38 -10.75 0.52 -8.32
CA LEU A 38 -10.66 -0.56 -9.31
C LEU A 38 -11.20 -0.12 -10.67
N TYR A 39 -12.32 0.61 -10.70
CA TYR A 39 -12.88 1.20 -11.92
C TYR A 39 -11.84 2.08 -12.63
N ARG A 40 -11.18 2.99 -11.91
CA ARG A 40 -10.16 3.86 -12.48
C ARG A 40 -9.01 3.06 -13.10
N SER A 41 -8.51 2.06 -12.37
CA SER A 41 -7.43 1.20 -12.86
C SER A 41 -7.83 0.45 -14.14
N GLU A 42 -9.02 -0.17 -14.16
CA GLU A 42 -9.51 -0.89 -15.34
C GLU A 42 -9.76 0.02 -16.55
N LYS A 43 -10.09 1.30 -16.32
CA LYS A 43 -10.29 2.32 -17.37
C LYS A 43 -9.03 3.11 -17.71
N GLY A 44 -7.90 2.87 -17.04
CA GLY A 44 -6.66 3.62 -17.22
C GLY A 44 -6.77 5.10 -16.80
N MET A 45 -7.67 5.41 -15.86
CA MET A 45 -7.89 6.76 -15.35
C MET A 45 -6.91 7.09 -14.23
N LYS A 46 -6.42 8.33 -14.22
CA LYS A 46 -5.63 8.91 -13.14
C LYS A 46 -6.50 9.14 -11.87
N PRO A 47 -5.90 9.16 -10.68
CA PRO A 47 -6.65 9.27 -9.42
C PRO A 47 -7.52 10.52 -9.27
N TRP A 48 -7.07 11.65 -9.84
CA TRP A 48 -7.78 12.92 -9.81
C TRP A 48 -8.92 13.01 -10.81
N GLU A 49 -8.99 12.14 -11.82
CA GLU A 49 -10.06 12.20 -12.81
C GLU A 49 -11.43 11.90 -12.18
N SER A 50 -12.41 12.69 -12.61
CA SER A 50 -13.81 12.52 -12.22
C SER A 50 -14.36 11.26 -12.88
N ILE A 51 -15.05 10.43 -12.11
CA ILE A 51 -15.76 9.27 -12.64
C ILE A 51 -17.20 9.69 -12.95
N PRO A 52 -17.66 9.57 -14.21
CA PRO A 52 -19.06 9.82 -14.55
C PRO A 52 -19.98 8.83 -13.81
N MET A 53 -21.08 9.34 -13.24
CA MET A 53 -21.99 8.50 -12.45
C MET A 53 -22.76 7.51 -13.33
N GLU A 54 -23.08 7.95 -14.55
CA GLU A 54 -23.70 7.17 -15.61
C GLU A 54 -22.87 5.96 -16.06
N ASP A 55 -21.54 6.00 -15.85
CA ASP A 55 -20.66 4.89 -16.24
C ASP A 55 -20.40 3.93 -15.08
N ILE A 56 -20.17 4.45 -13.87
CA ILE A 56 -19.78 3.61 -12.73
C ILE A 56 -20.94 2.79 -12.18
N GLY A 57 -22.18 3.31 -12.21
CA GLY A 57 -23.37 2.59 -11.74
C GLY A 57 -23.54 1.25 -12.46
N PRO A 58 -23.70 1.26 -13.80
CA PRO A 58 -23.79 0.03 -14.59
C PRO A 58 -22.57 -0.89 -14.42
N TRP A 59 -21.35 -0.34 -14.34
CA TRP A 59 -20.16 -1.16 -14.13
C TRP A 59 -20.15 -1.88 -12.77
N ILE A 60 -20.68 -1.25 -11.70
CA ILE A 60 -20.83 -1.90 -10.40
C ILE A 60 -21.87 -3.02 -10.49
N GLU A 61 -23.01 -2.78 -11.14
CA GLU A 61 -24.07 -3.78 -11.32
C GLU A 61 -23.57 -5.02 -12.09
N GLU A 62 -22.82 -4.82 -13.17
CA GLU A 62 -22.16 -5.88 -13.92
C GLU A 62 -21.16 -6.65 -13.06
N ARG A 63 -20.39 -5.95 -12.21
CA ARG A 63 -19.43 -6.57 -11.31
C ARG A 63 -20.11 -7.45 -10.25
N GLU A 64 -21.19 -6.95 -9.66
CA GLU A 64 -21.95 -7.68 -8.65
C GLU A 64 -22.69 -8.89 -9.25
N ALA A 65 -23.15 -8.80 -10.50
CA ALA A 65 -23.69 -9.93 -11.23
C ALA A 65 -22.63 -11.01 -11.46
N LEU A 66 -21.44 -10.60 -11.93
CA LEU A 66 -20.31 -11.50 -12.13
C LEU A 66 -19.88 -12.19 -10.82
N TRP A 67 -19.84 -11.46 -9.70
CA TRP A 67 -19.46 -12.06 -8.41
C TRP A 67 -20.45 -13.10 -7.92
N ARG A 68 -21.75 -12.94 -8.16
CA ARG A 68 -22.76 -13.96 -7.84
C ARG A 68 -22.52 -15.27 -8.60
N GLU A 69 -21.98 -15.20 -9.81
CA GLU A 69 -21.62 -16.38 -10.60
C GLU A 69 -20.33 -17.04 -10.11
N LEU A 70 -19.37 -16.25 -9.59
CA LEU A 70 -18.04 -16.71 -9.24
C LEU A 70 -17.83 -17.04 -7.76
N GLU A 71 -18.75 -16.67 -6.86
CA GLU A 71 -18.54 -16.80 -5.41
C GLU A 71 -18.27 -18.25 -4.96
N THR A 72 -18.81 -19.24 -5.68
CA THR A 72 -18.60 -20.66 -5.40
C THR A 72 -17.45 -21.28 -6.19
N GLU A 73 -16.90 -20.58 -7.20
CA GLU A 73 -15.88 -21.10 -8.11
C GLU A 73 -14.49 -21.16 -7.48
N ASP A 74 -13.76 -22.25 -7.69
CA ASP A 74 -12.35 -22.34 -7.27
C ASP A 74 -11.42 -21.55 -8.18
N PHE A 75 -10.29 -21.12 -7.61
CA PHE A 75 -9.24 -20.45 -8.37
C PHE A 75 -8.77 -21.32 -9.53
N LYS A 76 -8.67 -20.72 -10.71
CA LYS A 76 -8.31 -21.40 -11.95
C LYS A 76 -6.80 -21.39 -12.15
N PRO A 77 -6.23 -22.45 -12.74
CA PRO A 77 -4.83 -22.46 -13.11
C PRO A 77 -4.50 -21.36 -14.12
N ILE A 78 -3.22 -21.02 -14.20
CA ILE A 78 -2.69 -20.11 -15.22
C ILE A 78 -2.00 -20.97 -16.29
N GLU A 79 -2.53 -20.92 -17.51
CA GLU A 79 -1.93 -21.51 -18.70
C GLU A 79 -0.98 -20.50 -19.34
N LEU A 80 0.29 -20.89 -19.47
CA LEU A 80 1.33 -20.02 -20.00
C LEU A 80 2.36 -20.87 -20.77
N MET A 81 2.62 -20.50 -22.02
CA MET A 81 3.58 -21.20 -22.90
C MET A 81 3.34 -22.72 -23.05
N GLY A 82 2.07 -23.15 -22.96
CA GLY A 82 1.68 -24.56 -23.04
C GLY A 82 1.81 -25.35 -21.74
N GLU A 83 2.25 -24.70 -20.66
CA GLU A 83 2.29 -25.26 -19.31
C GLU A 83 1.12 -24.73 -18.46
N VAL A 84 0.75 -25.51 -17.44
CA VAL A 84 -0.38 -25.22 -16.55
C VAL A 84 0.16 -25.05 -15.13
N PHE A 85 -0.01 -23.86 -14.57
CA PHE A 85 0.49 -23.50 -13.24
C PHE A 85 -0.65 -23.37 -12.23
N ASN A 86 -0.39 -23.75 -10.98
CA ASN A 86 -1.25 -23.33 -9.88
C ASN A 86 -1.21 -21.79 -9.78
N PRO A 87 -2.33 -21.09 -9.54
CA PRO A 87 -2.34 -19.62 -9.51
C PRO A 87 -1.44 -19.01 -8.42
N PHE A 88 -1.06 -19.76 -7.39
CA PHE A 88 -0.11 -19.32 -6.37
C PHE A 88 1.36 -19.63 -6.72
N SER A 89 1.64 -20.14 -7.93
CA SER A 89 3.01 -20.45 -8.41
C SER A 89 3.75 -19.19 -8.86
N PHE A 90 3.91 -18.24 -7.94
CA PHE A 90 4.55 -16.95 -8.19
C PHE A 90 5.92 -17.10 -8.88
N ASP A 91 6.83 -17.91 -8.32
CA ASP A 91 8.19 -18.07 -8.85
C ASP A 91 8.20 -18.65 -10.27
N SER A 92 7.41 -19.70 -10.51
CA SER A 92 7.37 -20.40 -11.80
C SER A 92 6.77 -19.53 -12.91
N ILE A 93 5.71 -18.76 -12.61
CA ILE A 93 5.09 -17.86 -13.59
C ILE A 93 6.03 -16.70 -13.91
N ASN A 94 6.65 -16.09 -12.90
CA ASN A 94 7.55 -14.96 -13.11
C ASN A 94 8.86 -15.34 -13.80
N ALA A 95 9.37 -16.57 -13.62
CA ALA A 95 10.51 -17.06 -14.39
C ALA A 95 10.29 -17.00 -15.91
N ILE A 96 9.03 -17.00 -16.37
CA ILE A 96 8.67 -16.93 -17.80
C ILE A 96 8.40 -15.49 -18.25
N ILE A 97 7.69 -14.69 -17.45
CA ILE A 97 7.19 -13.38 -17.90
C ILE A 97 8.09 -12.20 -17.52
N GLU A 98 9.02 -12.35 -16.57
CA GLU A 98 9.88 -11.26 -16.11
C GLU A 98 10.74 -10.70 -17.26
N GLY A 99 11.26 -11.58 -18.12
CA GLY A 99 12.03 -11.19 -19.31
C GLY A 99 11.23 -10.42 -20.37
N GLU A 100 9.90 -10.43 -20.28
CA GLU A 100 8.98 -9.68 -21.14
C GLU A 100 8.58 -8.33 -20.50
N GLY A 101 9.20 -7.94 -19.38
CA GLY A 101 8.89 -6.69 -18.67
C GLY A 101 7.59 -6.75 -17.87
N LEU A 102 7.17 -7.94 -17.43
CA LEU A 102 5.93 -8.16 -16.68
C LEU A 102 6.22 -8.83 -15.34
N ILE A 103 5.36 -8.57 -14.36
CA ILE A 103 5.35 -9.30 -13.10
C ILE A 103 3.92 -9.75 -12.76
N TYR A 104 3.82 -10.96 -12.28
CA TYR A 104 2.62 -11.55 -11.72
C TYR A 104 2.73 -11.59 -10.21
N GLY A 105 1.76 -11.02 -9.51
CA GLY A 105 1.64 -11.12 -8.05
C GLY A 105 0.55 -12.11 -7.67
N SER A 106 0.86 -13.02 -6.76
CA SER A 106 -0.14 -13.90 -6.13
C SER A 106 0.24 -14.21 -4.69
N GLY A 107 -0.70 -14.04 -3.77
CA GLY A 107 -0.42 -14.21 -2.35
C GLY A 107 -1.66 -14.02 -1.47
N TYR A 108 -1.44 -13.63 -0.23
CA TYR A 108 -2.50 -13.40 0.74
C TYR A 108 -2.36 -12.01 1.35
N GLY A 109 -3.39 -11.17 1.17
CA GLY A 109 -3.48 -9.85 1.78
C GLY A 109 -4.09 -9.89 3.18
N VAL A 110 -4.64 -8.75 3.60
CA VAL A 110 -5.31 -8.59 4.90
C VAL A 110 -6.43 -9.63 5.05
N HIS A 111 -6.60 -10.15 6.27
CA HIS A 111 -7.52 -11.26 6.60
C HIS A 111 -7.26 -12.56 5.82
N ARG A 112 -6.04 -12.76 5.29
CA ARG A 112 -5.69 -13.89 4.42
C ARG A 112 -6.58 -13.97 3.16
N LYS A 113 -7.10 -12.83 2.68
CA LYS A 113 -7.76 -12.77 1.37
C LYS A 113 -6.72 -13.09 0.29
N PRO A 114 -6.91 -14.13 -0.54
CA PRO A 114 -6.07 -14.37 -1.70
C PRO A 114 -6.05 -13.15 -2.61
N THR A 115 -4.89 -12.72 -3.10
CA THR A 115 -4.79 -11.53 -3.95
C THR A 115 -3.97 -11.84 -5.19
N PHE A 116 -4.35 -11.23 -6.31
CA PHE A 116 -3.73 -11.42 -7.61
C PHE A 116 -3.64 -10.09 -8.35
N PHE A 117 -2.52 -9.88 -9.05
CA PHE A 117 -2.36 -8.77 -9.99
C PHE A 117 -1.36 -9.13 -11.10
N LEU A 118 -1.41 -8.39 -12.20
CA LEU A 118 -0.43 -8.40 -13.28
C LEU A 118 -0.06 -6.97 -13.60
N ALA A 119 1.22 -6.66 -13.61
CA ALA A 119 1.73 -5.30 -13.83
C ALA A 119 2.97 -5.30 -14.71
N GLU A 120 3.27 -4.12 -15.27
CA GLU A 120 4.56 -3.82 -15.91
C GLU A 120 5.66 -3.79 -14.84
N LEU A 121 6.80 -4.41 -15.15
CA LEU A 121 8.00 -4.37 -14.34
C LEU A 121 8.92 -3.26 -14.85
N ASP A 122 9.02 -2.16 -14.10
CA ASP A 122 9.89 -1.04 -14.47
C ASP A 122 11.35 -1.42 -14.22
N HIS A 123 11.66 -1.88 -13.01
CA HIS A 123 12.95 -2.44 -12.63
C HIS A 123 12.86 -3.23 -11.33
N LYS A 124 13.93 -3.97 -11.01
CA LYS A 124 14.13 -4.61 -9.70
C LYS A 124 15.53 -4.36 -9.19
N GLU A 125 15.68 -4.36 -7.87
CA GLU A 125 16.97 -4.25 -7.21
C GLU A 125 17.01 -5.08 -5.93
N GLU A 126 18.21 -5.41 -5.48
CA GLU A 126 18.42 -6.06 -4.18
C GLU A 126 18.72 -4.99 -3.13
N ILE A 127 17.88 -4.92 -2.09
CA ILE A 127 18.10 -4.06 -0.93
C ILE A 127 18.16 -4.95 0.31
N LEU A 128 19.32 -4.94 0.97
CA LEU A 128 19.64 -5.84 2.07
C LEU A 128 19.52 -7.32 1.63
N ASP A 129 18.54 -8.04 2.17
CA ASP A 129 18.21 -9.43 1.87
C ASP A 129 16.86 -9.58 1.14
N PHE A 130 16.35 -8.49 0.56
CA PHE A 130 15.09 -8.44 -0.19
C PHE A 130 15.32 -8.15 -1.67
N ILE A 131 14.46 -8.72 -2.52
CA ILE A 131 14.28 -8.30 -3.90
C ILE A 131 13.14 -7.31 -3.95
N VAL A 132 13.40 -6.09 -4.37
CA VAL A 132 12.41 -5.03 -4.49
C VAL A 132 12.02 -4.88 -5.94
N TYR A 133 10.74 -5.08 -6.24
CA TYR A 133 10.15 -4.91 -7.56
C TYR A 133 9.41 -3.58 -7.63
N TYR A 134 9.82 -2.72 -8.56
CA TYR A 134 9.17 -1.43 -8.84
C TYR A 134 8.24 -1.61 -10.03
N LEU A 135 6.94 -1.41 -9.80
CA LEU A 135 5.91 -1.75 -10.75
C LEU A 135 5.27 -0.50 -11.33
N GLY A 136 5.12 -0.49 -12.64
CA GLY A 136 4.51 0.59 -13.42
C GLY A 136 2.99 0.45 -13.49
N ARG A 137 2.46 0.37 -14.71
CA ARG A 137 1.03 0.22 -14.95
C ARG A 137 0.54 -1.17 -14.54
N GLU A 138 -0.66 -1.23 -13.97
CA GLU A 138 -1.30 -2.49 -13.64
C GLU A 138 -2.26 -2.92 -14.77
N HIS A 139 -2.00 -4.07 -15.39
CA HIS A 139 -2.88 -4.62 -16.42
C HIS A 139 -4.18 -5.17 -15.83
N CYS A 140 -4.10 -5.75 -14.63
CA CYS A 140 -5.25 -6.14 -13.84
C CYS A 140 -4.89 -6.33 -12.37
N ARG A 141 -5.90 -6.16 -11.50
CA ARG A 141 -5.81 -6.39 -10.06
C ARG A 141 -7.19 -6.68 -9.48
N ASP A 142 -7.20 -7.15 -8.23
CA ASP A 142 -8.39 -7.31 -7.41
C ASP A 142 -8.70 -6.05 -6.56
N LEU A 143 -9.79 -6.07 -5.79
CA LEU A 143 -10.21 -4.95 -4.93
C LEU A 143 -9.19 -4.61 -3.84
N PHE A 144 -8.48 -5.62 -3.32
CA PHE A 144 -7.43 -5.40 -2.35
C PHE A 144 -6.23 -4.80 -3.08
N CYS A 145 -5.82 -3.62 -2.63
CA CYS A 145 -4.74 -2.89 -3.25
C CYS A 145 -3.92 -2.22 -2.16
N SER A 146 -2.66 -2.62 -2.05
CA SER A 146 -1.68 -1.98 -1.18
C SER A 146 -0.57 -1.38 -2.04
N PRO A 147 -0.14 -0.14 -1.77
CA PRO A 147 0.94 0.51 -2.52
C PRO A 147 2.31 -0.17 -2.32
N ALA A 148 2.50 -0.83 -1.18
CA ALA A 148 3.62 -1.72 -0.93
C ALA A 148 3.11 -3.05 -0.38
N MET A 149 3.78 -4.14 -0.72
CA MET A 149 3.44 -5.46 -0.18
C MET A 149 4.68 -6.34 -0.08
N LEU A 150 4.93 -6.87 1.12
CA LEU A 150 5.90 -7.92 1.34
C LEU A 150 5.30 -9.31 1.09
N GLN A 151 6.03 -10.14 0.35
CA GLN A 151 5.76 -11.56 0.19
C GLN A 151 7.05 -12.37 0.24
N GLY A 152 7.25 -13.12 1.32
CA GLY A 152 8.52 -13.81 1.55
C GLY A 152 9.67 -12.82 1.66
N ARG A 153 10.58 -12.83 0.69
CA ARG A 153 11.68 -11.86 0.55
C ARG A 153 11.51 -10.87 -0.61
N CYS A 154 10.33 -10.84 -1.21
CA CYS A 154 10.01 -9.94 -2.30
C CYS A 154 9.15 -8.79 -1.79
N ILE A 155 9.53 -7.55 -2.11
CA ILE A 155 8.73 -6.35 -1.82
C ILE A 155 8.25 -5.78 -3.15
N PHE A 156 6.93 -5.61 -3.30
CA PHE A 156 6.33 -5.01 -4.50
C PHE A 156 5.93 -3.58 -4.20
N LEU A 157 6.46 -2.63 -4.97
CA LEU A 157 6.12 -1.22 -4.92
C LEU A 157 5.26 -0.87 -6.13
N ARG A 158 3.98 -0.61 -5.89
CA ARG A 158 2.95 -0.49 -6.93
C ARG A 158 2.68 0.99 -7.20
N ARG A 159 3.35 1.56 -8.20
CA ARG A 159 3.35 3.02 -8.45
C ARG A 159 1.95 3.59 -8.69
N GLU A 160 1.13 2.92 -9.50
CA GLU A 160 -0.27 3.33 -9.76
C GLU A 160 -1.08 3.37 -8.46
N THR A 161 -0.90 2.37 -7.59
CA THR A 161 -1.56 2.29 -6.29
C THR A 161 -1.04 3.35 -5.31
N ALA A 162 0.28 3.60 -5.30
CA ALA A 162 0.90 4.64 -4.47
C ALA A 162 0.40 6.03 -4.85
N LEU A 163 0.24 6.31 -6.15
CA LEU A 163 -0.33 7.57 -6.63
C LEU A 163 -1.78 7.75 -6.18
N GLY A 164 -2.59 6.69 -6.26
CA GLY A 164 -3.96 6.68 -5.75
C GLY A 164 -4.02 6.94 -4.24
N PHE A 165 -3.19 6.25 -3.46
CA PHE A 165 -3.10 6.43 -2.01
C PHE A 165 -2.68 7.87 -1.64
N LEU A 166 -1.66 8.40 -2.31
CA LEU A 166 -1.21 9.77 -2.11
C LEU A 166 -2.35 10.76 -2.36
N TRP A 167 -3.05 10.61 -3.49
CA TRP A 167 -4.17 11.47 -3.84
C TRP A 167 -5.26 11.47 -2.77
N GLU A 168 -5.66 10.30 -2.26
CA GLU A 168 -6.62 10.21 -1.16
C GLU A 168 -6.17 10.97 0.09
N ARG A 169 -4.90 10.80 0.51
CA ARG A 169 -4.37 11.50 1.68
C ARG A 169 -4.32 13.01 1.48
N LEU A 170 -4.01 13.48 0.26
CA LEU A 170 -4.04 14.90 -0.08
C LEU A 170 -5.46 15.47 0.01
N MET A 171 -6.47 14.76 -0.51
CA MET A 171 -7.87 15.20 -0.45
C MET A 171 -8.42 15.27 0.98
N GLU A 172 -7.95 14.41 1.89
CA GLU A 172 -8.33 14.45 3.32
C GLU A 172 -7.82 15.71 4.06
N VAL A 173 -6.69 16.27 3.60
CA VAL A 173 -6.07 17.45 4.21
C VAL A 173 -6.28 18.74 3.42
N GLN A 174 -6.77 18.64 2.18
CA GLN A 174 -7.14 19.77 1.34
C GLN A 174 -8.17 20.62 2.08
N GLY A 175 -7.85 21.91 2.26
CA GLY A 175 -8.67 22.86 3.04
C GLY A 175 -8.51 22.82 4.56
N ARG A 176 -7.72 21.89 5.11
CA ARG A 176 -7.42 21.80 6.56
C ARG A 176 -5.98 22.19 6.92
N SER A 177 -5.03 22.01 5.99
CA SER A 177 -3.61 22.12 6.31
C SER A 177 -2.77 22.62 5.13
N TYR A 178 -2.86 23.92 4.83
CA TYR A 178 -2.08 24.60 3.79
C TYR A 178 -0.58 24.28 3.85
N ILE A 179 -0.01 24.29 5.05
CA ILE A 179 1.42 24.04 5.29
C ILE A 179 1.93 22.70 4.76
N LYS A 180 1.12 21.63 4.82
CA LYS A 180 1.52 20.30 4.36
C LYS A 180 1.62 20.25 2.84
N LEU A 181 0.72 20.95 2.15
CA LEU A 181 0.76 21.05 0.69
C LEU A 181 2.02 21.82 0.25
N GLN A 182 2.33 22.93 0.92
CA GLN A 182 3.53 23.71 0.63
C GLN A 182 4.83 22.93 0.84
N ILE A 183 4.95 22.15 1.92
CA ILE A 183 6.12 21.27 2.14
C ILE A 183 6.28 20.29 0.96
N LEU A 184 5.17 19.79 0.43
CA LEU A 184 5.17 18.89 -0.72
C LEU A 184 5.33 19.60 -2.06
N GLY A 185 5.47 20.93 -2.07
CA GLY A 185 5.59 21.72 -3.30
C GLY A 185 4.29 21.78 -4.11
N LEU A 186 3.15 21.80 -3.41
CA LEU A 186 1.81 21.85 -3.99
C LEU A 186 1.04 23.05 -3.43
N GLU A 187 0.24 23.69 -4.28
CA GLU A 187 -0.73 24.70 -3.85
C GLU A 187 -2.17 24.15 -3.95
N PRO A 188 -3.09 24.51 -3.02
CA PRO A 188 -4.47 24.02 -3.03
C PRO A 188 -5.21 24.29 -4.35
N GLU A 189 -4.92 25.42 -4.99
CA GLU A 189 -5.51 25.86 -6.25
C GLU A 189 -5.09 24.96 -7.42
N GLU A 190 -3.91 24.36 -7.36
CA GLU A 190 -3.37 23.46 -8.38
C GLU A 190 -4.00 22.07 -8.34
N LEU A 191 -4.60 21.69 -7.21
CA LEU A 191 -5.27 20.40 -7.00
C LEU A 191 -6.73 20.38 -7.51
N LYS A 192 -7.04 21.22 -8.51
CA LYS A 192 -8.35 21.28 -9.17
C LYS A 192 -8.23 20.73 -10.58
N ASN A 193 -9.19 19.91 -10.99
CA ASN A 193 -9.19 19.37 -12.34
C ASN A 193 -9.54 20.44 -13.39
N PRO A 194 -8.90 20.40 -14.58
CA PRO A 194 -7.77 19.53 -14.94
C PRO A 194 -6.46 19.97 -14.27
N LEU A 195 -5.65 19.01 -13.81
CA LEU A 195 -4.32 19.32 -13.25
C LEU A 195 -3.37 19.77 -14.36
N SER A 196 -2.42 20.66 -14.00
CA SER A 196 -1.33 21.02 -14.89
C SER A 196 -0.33 19.85 -15.08
N GLU A 197 0.45 19.88 -16.17
CA GLU A 197 1.52 18.90 -16.38
C GLU A 197 2.58 18.97 -15.27
N ALA A 198 2.91 20.18 -14.80
CA ALA A 198 3.85 20.38 -13.70
C ALA A 198 3.33 19.75 -12.40
N THR A 199 2.08 20.02 -12.03
CA THR A 199 1.42 19.43 -10.85
C THR A 199 1.37 17.91 -10.95
N THR A 200 1.06 17.38 -12.15
CA THR A 200 1.05 15.93 -12.40
C THR A 200 2.43 15.31 -12.16
N LYS A 201 3.50 15.91 -12.68
CA LYS A 201 4.87 15.44 -12.45
C LYS A 201 5.27 15.52 -10.97
N THR A 202 4.86 16.58 -10.26
CA THR A 202 5.08 16.68 -8.81
C THR A 202 4.39 15.55 -8.06
N LEU A 203 3.12 15.25 -8.38
CA LEU A 203 2.40 14.14 -7.76
C LEU A 203 3.03 12.78 -8.04
N GLU A 204 3.50 12.54 -9.27
CA GLU A 204 4.21 11.31 -9.64
C GLU A 204 5.53 11.17 -8.88
N ALA A 205 6.31 12.24 -8.74
CA ALA A 205 7.54 12.24 -7.95
C ALA A 205 7.28 12.03 -6.44
N LEU A 206 6.20 12.62 -5.91
CA LEU A 206 5.78 12.39 -4.53
C LEU A 206 5.29 10.96 -4.30
N ALA A 207 4.65 10.34 -5.29
CA ALA A 207 4.25 8.94 -5.22
C ALA A 207 5.48 8.01 -5.17
N ASP A 208 6.53 8.31 -5.94
CA ASP A 208 7.80 7.57 -5.88
C ASP A 208 8.47 7.74 -4.50
N LYS A 209 8.45 8.95 -3.93
CA LYS A 209 8.94 9.21 -2.57
C LYS A 209 8.11 8.49 -1.51
N LEU A 210 6.80 8.43 -1.67
CA LEU A 210 5.90 7.65 -0.82
C LEU A 210 6.18 6.15 -0.94
N ALA A 211 6.45 5.63 -2.14
CA ALA A 211 6.83 4.23 -2.33
C ALA A 211 8.12 3.90 -1.56
N LYS A 212 9.12 4.79 -1.59
CA LYS A 212 10.33 4.67 -0.76
C LYS A 212 10.02 4.66 0.75
N LEU A 213 9.08 5.50 1.20
CA LEU A 213 8.64 5.50 2.59
C LEU A 213 8.07 4.14 3.00
N LEU A 214 7.20 3.59 2.16
CA LEU A 214 6.53 2.32 2.41
C LEU A 214 7.53 1.16 2.34
N LEU A 215 8.49 1.18 1.41
CA LEU A 215 9.59 0.22 1.38
C LEU A 215 10.34 0.15 2.71
N LEU A 216 10.70 1.30 3.29
CA LEU A 216 11.40 1.37 4.57
C LEU A 216 10.53 0.86 5.73
N HIS A 217 9.21 1.05 5.63
CA HIS A 217 8.26 0.48 6.57
C HIS A 217 8.26 -1.06 6.50
N GLU A 218 8.08 -1.64 5.31
CA GLU A 218 8.10 -3.11 5.13
C GLU A 218 9.42 -3.73 5.61
N ILE A 219 10.57 -3.11 5.28
CA ILE A 219 11.88 -3.56 5.77
C ILE A 219 11.96 -3.46 7.30
N GLY A 220 11.47 -2.35 7.87
CA GLY A 220 11.39 -2.15 9.31
C GLY A 220 10.55 -3.20 10.02
N GLU A 221 9.40 -3.57 9.45
CA GLU A 221 8.53 -4.60 10.01
C GLU A 221 9.25 -5.93 10.11
N VAL A 222 9.93 -6.37 9.04
CA VAL A 222 10.63 -7.67 9.04
C VAL A 222 11.83 -7.66 9.99
N LYS A 223 12.61 -6.56 10.01
CA LYS A 223 13.80 -6.48 10.87
C LYS A 223 13.45 -6.38 12.35
N GLU A 224 12.26 -5.91 12.69
CA GLU A 224 11.76 -5.80 14.06
C GLU A 224 10.84 -6.94 14.48
N ASP A 225 10.71 -7.97 13.64
CA ASP A 225 9.87 -9.13 13.92
C ASP A 225 10.62 -10.22 14.71
N ASP A 226 10.85 -9.96 16.00
CA ASP A 226 11.57 -10.88 16.88
C ASP A 226 10.81 -12.19 17.18
N ALA A 227 9.48 -12.15 17.08
CA ALA A 227 8.58 -13.25 17.47
C ALA A 227 7.29 -13.23 16.62
N PRO A 228 7.40 -13.53 15.31
CA PRO A 228 6.28 -13.40 14.36
C PRO A 228 5.10 -14.29 14.74
N ASP A 229 5.36 -15.55 15.06
CA ASP A 229 4.31 -16.53 15.35
C ASP A 229 3.59 -16.22 16.66
N GLU A 230 4.32 -15.82 17.71
CA GLU A 230 3.75 -15.45 18.99
C GLU A 230 2.88 -14.19 18.87
N TRP A 231 3.34 -13.19 18.12
CA TRP A 231 2.59 -11.96 17.90
C TRP A 231 1.32 -12.22 17.09
N LEU A 232 1.42 -13.01 16.01
CA LEU A 232 0.26 -13.42 15.22
C LEU A 232 -0.74 -14.22 16.05
N ARG A 233 -0.29 -15.10 16.95
CA ARG A 233 -1.17 -15.82 17.89
C ARG A 233 -1.84 -14.87 18.87
N LEU A 234 -1.16 -13.82 19.33
CA LEU A 234 -1.75 -12.82 20.21
C LEU A 234 -2.86 -12.05 19.49
N ILE A 235 -2.60 -11.58 18.27
CA ILE A 235 -3.61 -10.93 17.41
C ILE A 235 -4.78 -11.88 17.12
N ALA A 236 -4.50 -13.14 16.78
CA ALA A 236 -5.54 -14.11 16.40
C ALA A 236 -6.44 -14.54 17.57
N LYS A 237 -6.01 -14.35 18.82
CA LYS A 237 -6.82 -14.60 20.03
C LYS A 237 -7.74 -13.43 20.35
N GLU A 238 -7.47 -12.26 19.79
CA GLU A 238 -8.20 -11.06 20.10
C GLU A 238 -9.58 -11.08 19.44
N THR A 239 -10.61 -10.73 20.20
CA THR A 239 -12.00 -10.68 19.72
C THR A 239 -12.51 -9.25 19.60
N ASP A 240 -11.84 -8.29 20.26
CA ASP A 240 -12.08 -6.87 20.08
C ASP A 240 -11.24 -6.31 18.92
N ARG A 241 -11.93 -5.84 17.88
CA ARG A 241 -11.33 -5.17 16.73
C ARG A 241 -10.43 -3.99 17.14
N LYS A 242 -10.76 -3.27 18.22
CA LYS A 242 -9.96 -2.12 18.67
C LYS A 242 -8.60 -2.56 19.21
N GLU A 243 -8.56 -3.65 19.96
CA GLU A 243 -7.30 -4.20 20.51
C GLU A 243 -6.45 -4.81 19.38
N GLU A 244 -7.06 -5.48 18.38
CA GLU A 244 -6.31 -5.91 17.18
C GLU A 244 -5.63 -4.71 16.48
N LEU A 245 -6.38 -3.62 16.25
CA LEU A 245 -5.84 -2.41 15.62
C LEU A 245 -4.73 -1.77 16.46
N TYR A 246 -4.89 -1.76 17.79
CA TYR A 246 -3.86 -1.29 18.71
C TYR A 246 -2.55 -2.09 18.57
N LEU A 247 -2.64 -3.42 18.57
CA LEU A 247 -1.49 -4.31 18.47
C LEU A 247 -0.76 -4.16 17.12
N ARG A 248 -1.51 -4.02 16.03
CA ARG A 248 -0.93 -3.73 14.71
C ARG A 248 -0.19 -2.40 14.74
N ALA A 249 -0.85 -1.33 15.20
CA ALA A 249 -0.23 -0.01 15.28
C ALA A 249 1.02 0.03 16.18
N VAL A 250 1.09 -0.77 17.25
CA VAL A 250 2.31 -0.93 18.06
C VAL A 250 3.47 -1.44 17.20
N LYS A 251 3.25 -2.46 16.37
CA LYS A 251 4.28 -2.98 15.46
C LYS A 251 4.65 -1.97 14.38
N ASP A 252 3.66 -1.35 13.76
CA ASP A 252 3.91 -0.34 12.72
C ASP A 252 4.77 0.81 13.27
N ILE A 253 4.50 1.29 14.50
CA ILE A 253 5.31 2.35 15.13
C ILE A 253 6.74 1.87 15.40
N ILE A 254 6.93 0.63 15.84
CA ILE A 254 8.27 0.06 16.03
C ILE A 254 9.01 0.03 14.71
N ALA A 255 8.39 -0.50 13.65
CA ALA A 255 8.96 -0.53 12.30
C ALA A 255 9.32 0.87 11.81
N ASP A 256 8.39 1.82 11.92
CA ASP A 256 8.54 3.21 11.49
C ASP A 256 9.69 3.93 12.20
N THR A 257 9.89 3.61 13.49
CA THR A 257 10.92 4.19 14.36
C THR A 257 12.16 3.31 14.52
N SER A 258 12.27 2.22 13.78
CA SER A 258 13.41 1.31 13.82
C SER A 258 14.66 1.92 13.16
N GLU A 259 15.74 1.15 13.14
CA GLU A 259 16.98 1.54 12.43
C GLU A 259 16.80 1.63 10.90
N PRO A 260 16.23 0.63 10.21
CA PRO A 260 15.92 0.75 8.77
C PRO A 260 14.64 1.56 8.48
N GLY A 261 13.89 1.98 9.50
CA GLY A 261 12.57 2.59 9.35
C GLY A 261 12.54 3.97 8.69
N PRO A 262 11.39 4.38 8.13
CA PRO A 262 11.20 5.64 7.42
C PRO A 262 11.59 6.89 8.21
N LEU A 263 11.32 6.92 9.53
CA LEU A 263 11.68 8.10 10.34
C LEU A 263 13.18 8.25 10.52
N LYS A 264 13.93 7.13 10.60
CA LYS A 264 15.41 7.21 10.60
C LYS A 264 15.86 7.94 9.33
N ARG A 265 15.37 7.46 8.19
CA ARG A 265 15.78 7.96 6.89
C ARG A 265 15.46 9.43 6.70
N ALA A 266 14.25 9.86 7.07
CA ALA A 266 13.84 11.26 6.98
C ALA A 266 14.75 12.18 7.82
N ILE A 267 15.22 11.72 8.98
CA ILE A 267 16.11 12.48 9.86
C ILE A 267 17.53 12.56 9.31
N GLU A 268 18.08 11.45 8.80
CA GLU A 268 19.45 11.42 8.29
C GLU A 268 19.62 12.21 6.99
N ASP A 269 18.60 12.16 6.12
CA ASP A 269 18.58 12.93 4.88
C ASP A 269 18.09 14.38 5.10
N GLU A 270 17.64 14.73 6.32
CA GLU A 270 16.94 15.99 6.61
C GLU A 270 15.78 16.26 5.62
N ASP A 271 15.07 15.20 5.23
CA ASP A 271 14.04 15.19 4.18
C ASP A 271 12.66 15.57 4.73
N THR A 272 12.34 16.86 4.65
CA THR A 272 11.06 17.40 5.12
C THR A 272 9.85 16.86 4.36
N GLN A 273 10.00 16.52 3.08
CA GLN A 273 8.93 15.92 2.28
C GLN A 273 8.64 14.49 2.73
N LEU A 274 9.68 13.69 2.96
CA LEU A 274 9.52 12.31 3.43
C LEU A 274 8.87 12.28 4.83
N LEU A 275 9.28 13.19 5.71
CA LEU A 275 8.63 13.39 7.00
C LEU A 275 7.15 13.81 6.85
N CYS A 276 6.82 14.61 5.83
CA CYS A 276 5.45 15.08 5.61
C CYS A 276 4.57 13.94 5.12
N LEU A 277 5.08 13.16 4.16
CA LEU A 277 4.44 11.97 3.64
C LEU A 277 4.20 10.96 4.76
N TYR A 278 5.16 10.76 5.67
CA TYR A 278 5.00 9.92 6.85
C TYR A 278 3.79 10.34 7.69
N ILE A 279 3.72 11.62 8.04
CA ILE A 279 2.63 12.15 8.87
C ILE A 279 1.28 12.06 8.15
N LEU A 280 1.26 12.23 6.83
CA LEU A 280 0.07 12.07 6.00
C LEU A 280 -0.39 10.62 5.91
N SER A 281 0.53 9.65 5.88
CA SER A 281 0.22 8.23 5.75
C SER A 281 -0.23 7.56 7.05
N LEU A 282 -0.06 8.19 8.21
CA LEU A 282 -0.49 7.62 9.50
C LEU A 282 -2.00 7.36 9.51
N ASP A 283 -2.40 6.15 9.87
CA ASP A 283 -3.79 5.81 10.18
C ASP A 283 -4.24 6.38 11.55
N PRO A 284 -5.55 6.39 11.86
CA PRO A 284 -6.06 6.95 13.10
C PRO A 284 -5.46 6.36 14.37
N MET A 285 -5.18 5.05 14.41
CA MET A 285 -4.65 4.38 15.60
C MET A 285 -3.20 4.81 15.85
N ARG A 286 -2.36 4.84 14.82
CA ARG A 286 -0.99 5.38 14.96
C ARG A 286 -0.96 6.84 15.40
N ARG A 287 -1.87 7.67 14.88
CA ARG A 287 -1.99 9.09 15.31
C ARG A 287 -2.38 9.22 16.79
N GLU A 288 -3.23 8.32 17.29
CA GLU A 288 -3.64 8.29 18.71
C GLU A 288 -2.49 7.82 19.62
N LEU A 289 -1.72 6.83 19.18
CA LEU A 289 -0.64 6.20 19.95
C LEU A 289 0.68 6.98 19.91
N PHE A 290 0.92 7.72 18.84
CA PHE A 290 2.13 8.53 18.64
C PHE A 290 1.76 10.00 18.32
N PRO A 291 1.06 10.71 19.23
CA PRO A 291 0.67 12.10 19.02
C PRO A 291 1.87 13.04 18.95
N GLU A 292 3.02 12.67 19.53
CA GLU A 292 4.24 13.48 19.53
C GLU A 292 4.81 13.69 18.13
N VAL A 293 4.41 12.88 17.14
CA VAL A 293 4.80 13.04 15.73
C VAL A 293 4.37 14.41 15.17
N ILE A 294 3.25 14.95 15.67
CA ILE A 294 2.75 16.27 15.24
C ILE A 294 3.71 17.38 15.69
N ASP A 295 4.44 17.18 16.79
CA ASP A 295 5.41 18.15 17.27
C ASP A 295 6.60 18.33 16.34
N PHE A 296 6.85 17.38 15.43
CA PHE A 296 7.98 17.43 14.52
C PHE A 296 7.91 18.67 13.61
N TYR A 297 6.71 19.24 13.40
CA TYR A 297 6.50 20.46 12.63
C TYR A 297 6.17 21.71 13.46
N LYS A 298 6.12 21.65 14.79
CA LYS A 298 5.52 22.73 15.59
C LYS A 298 6.24 24.09 15.54
N LYS A 299 7.56 24.12 15.30
CA LYS A 299 8.33 25.38 15.31
C LYS A 299 8.56 25.94 13.91
N ASP A 300 9.17 25.14 13.05
CA ASP A 300 9.43 25.47 11.66
C ASP A 300 9.14 24.24 10.81
N PRO A 301 8.02 24.22 10.08
CA PRO A 301 7.65 23.08 9.26
C PRO A 301 8.59 22.81 8.07
N PHE A 302 9.33 23.83 7.61
CA PHE A 302 10.24 23.75 6.47
C PHE A 302 11.69 23.46 6.90
N ASN A 303 12.02 23.70 8.17
CA ASN A 303 13.31 23.36 8.77
C ASN A 303 13.13 22.85 10.21
N PRO A 304 12.64 21.61 10.38
CA PRO A 304 12.36 21.10 11.70
C PRO A 304 13.64 20.85 12.50
N ASP A 305 13.53 20.87 13.83
CA ASP A 305 14.64 20.58 14.74
C ASP A 305 14.96 19.06 14.70
N TRP A 306 15.80 18.66 13.74
CA TRP A 306 16.14 17.26 13.46
C TRP A 306 16.77 16.55 14.67
N ASP A 307 17.55 17.25 15.48
CA ASP A 307 18.11 16.72 16.72
C ASP A 307 17.04 16.42 17.76
N ALA A 308 16.06 17.32 17.91
CA ALA A 308 14.90 17.08 18.78
C ALA A 308 14.05 15.91 18.27
N ILE A 309 13.83 15.82 16.94
CA ILE A 309 13.11 14.70 16.32
C ILE A 309 13.85 13.39 16.58
N LYS A 310 15.17 13.33 16.38
CA LYS A 310 16.00 12.15 16.65
C LYS A 310 15.88 11.65 18.08
N LYS A 311 15.92 12.58 19.05
CA LYS A 311 15.74 12.25 20.48
C LYS A 311 14.34 11.72 20.77
N LYS A 312 13.30 12.34 20.18
CA LYS A 312 11.90 11.89 20.35
C LYS A 312 11.66 10.52 19.70
N LYS A 313 12.12 10.33 18.46
CA LYS A 313 12.06 9.05 17.73
C LYS A 313 12.62 7.91 18.58
N LYS A 314 13.82 8.08 19.15
CA LYS A 314 14.43 7.06 20.02
C LYS A 314 13.56 6.73 21.24
N LYS A 315 13.04 7.75 21.94
CA LYS A 315 12.15 7.54 23.09
C LYS A 315 10.86 6.80 22.72
N VAL A 316 10.31 7.07 21.54
CA VAL A 316 9.11 6.41 21.03
C VAL A 316 9.41 4.95 20.72
N TYR A 317 10.51 4.68 20.00
CA TYR A 317 10.96 3.31 19.74
C TYR A 317 11.12 2.51 21.05
N ASP A 318 11.88 3.04 22.01
CA ASP A 318 12.12 2.38 23.30
C ASP A 318 10.79 2.11 24.06
N ARG A 319 9.85 3.07 24.03
CA ARG A 319 8.51 2.93 24.62
C ARG A 319 7.73 1.79 24.01
N PHE A 320 7.59 1.78 22.68
CA PHE A 320 6.77 0.79 22.00
C PHE A 320 7.42 -0.59 22.00
N LYS A 321 8.74 -0.68 21.92
CA LYS A 321 9.43 -1.96 22.10
C LYS A 321 9.24 -2.51 23.51
N SER A 322 9.21 -1.67 24.55
CA SER A 322 8.83 -2.12 25.90
C SER A 322 7.39 -2.66 25.96
N ILE A 323 6.43 -2.02 25.29
CA ILE A 323 5.03 -2.48 25.23
C ILE A 323 4.95 -3.84 24.53
N TYR A 324 5.59 -3.97 23.36
CA TYR A 324 5.68 -5.21 22.59
C TYR A 324 6.24 -6.36 23.45
N MET A 325 7.38 -6.15 24.11
CA MET A 325 8.00 -7.16 24.96
C MET A 325 7.16 -7.53 26.19
N LYS A 326 6.38 -6.60 26.75
CA LYS A 326 5.44 -6.90 27.83
C LYS A 326 4.30 -7.78 27.35
N LYS A 327 3.67 -7.44 26.23
CA LYS A 327 2.57 -8.20 25.63
C LYS A 327 2.99 -9.63 25.25
N LEU A 328 4.23 -9.83 24.79
CA LEU A 328 4.77 -11.17 24.52
C LEU A 328 4.95 -12.03 25.78
N ARG A 329 5.15 -11.41 26.96
CA ARG A 329 5.42 -12.14 28.21
C ARG A 329 4.15 -12.52 28.99
N GLY A 330 2.99 -11.98 28.62
CA GLY A 330 1.73 -12.12 29.35
C GLY A 330 1.50 -10.96 30.30
#